data_AF-A0A957YMF7-F1
#
_entry.id   AF-A0A957YMF7-F1
#
_cell.length_a   1.000
_cell.length_b   1.000
_cell.length_c   1.000
_cell.angle_alpha   90.00
_cell.angle_beta   90.00
_cell.angle_gamma   90.00
#
_symmetry.space_group_name_H-M   'P 1'
#
loop_
_entity.id
_entity.type
_entity.pdbx_description
1 polymer ?
#
loop_
_entity_poly.entity_id
_entity_poly.type
_entity_poly.pdbx_seq_one_letter_code
_entity_poly.pdbx_strand_id
1 'polypeptide(L)'
;DHKFHNGDETVGSRVARIWLEQLDVEPAVIDHVCRIIADISFKGADVATPMHSLEGQVVQDADRLDAIGAIGIARAFAYGGHKNRLLYDPDTSPEAHTSFDAYKNSQAPTINHFYEKLLLLKDRMNTPTARRLAESRHAFMELYLQQFFAEWNGEA
;
A
#
# COMPACT_ATOMS: atom_id res chain seq x y z
N ASP A 1 3.64 -2.51 -11.44
CA ASP A 1 3.77 -2.85 -10.00
C ASP A 1 4.69 -4.07 -9.89
N HIS A 2 5.72 -4.04 -9.03
CA HIS A 2 6.71 -5.10 -8.87
C HIS A 2 6.07 -6.47 -8.57
N LYS A 3 4.85 -6.49 -8.00
CA LYS A 3 4.06 -7.70 -7.74
C LYS A 3 3.73 -8.51 -9.01
N PHE A 4 3.77 -7.87 -10.18
CA PHE A 4 3.52 -8.47 -11.50
C PHE A 4 4.79 -8.58 -12.36
N HIS A 5 5.95 -8.20 -11.83
CA HIS A 5 7.23 -8.23 -12.54
C HIS A 5 8.31 -8.97 -11.75
N ASN A 6 7.96 -10.13 -11.16
CA ASN A 6 8.88 -10.97 -10.38
C ASN A 6 9.63 -10.22 -9.26
N GLY A 7 9.02 -9.17 -8.72
CA GLY A 7 9.62 -8.36 -7.67
C GLY A 7 10.68 -7.36 -8.13
N ASP A 8 10.88 -7.15 -9.44
CA ASP A 8 11.76 -6.09 -9.96
C ASP A 8 11.10 -4.72 -9.77
N GLU A 9 11.66 -3.93 -8.85
CA GLU A 9 11.19 -2.57 -8.51
C GLU A 9 11.67 -1.52 -9.52
N THR A 10 12.67 -1.82 -10.35
CA THR A 10 13.25 -0.87 -11.30
C THR A 10 12.41 -0.73 -12.57
N VAL A 11 11.52 -1.68 -12.84
CA VAL A 11 10.67 -1.69 -14.05
C VAL A 11 9.84 -0.42 -14.16
N GLY A 12 9.27 0.05 -13.05
CA GLY A 12 8.41 1.24 -13.05
C GLY A 12 9.15 2.48 -13.54
N SER A 13 10.27 2.81 -12.90
CA SER A 13 11.08 3.98 -13.30
C SER A 13 11.67 3.82 -14.69
N ARG A 14 12.08 2.60 -15.10
CA ARG A 14 12.61 2.35 -16.44
C ARG A 14 11.57 2.59 -17.54
N VAL A 15 10.36 2.07 -17.38
CA VAL A 15 9.28 2.24 -18.37
C VAL A 15 8.85 3.71 -18.45
N ALA A 16 8.73 4.38 -17.30
CA ALA A 16 8.40 5.81 -17.27
C ALA A 16 9.46 6.65 -17.98
N ARG A 17 10.75 6.37 -17.75
CA ARG A 17 11.86 7.05 -18.45
C ARG A 17 11.74 6.92 -19.97
N ILE A 18 11.65 5.69 -20.47
CA ILE A 18 11.57 5.42 -21.92
C ILE A 18 10.39 6.18 -22.54
N TRP A 19 9.24 6.18 -21.88
CA TRP A 19 8.05 6.87 -22.38
C TRP A 19 8.21 8.40 -22.37
N LEU A 20 8.78 8.98 -21.31
CA LEU A 20 8.99 10.44 -21.23
C LEU A 20 10.07 10.93 -22.20
N GLU A 21 11.12 10.12 -22.44
CA GLU A 21 12.13 10.41 -23.47
C GLU A 21 11.52 10.45 -24.87
N GLN A 22 10.56 9.56 -25.18
CA GLN A 22 9.82 9.57 -26.45
C GLN A 22 8.91 10.80 -26.63
N LEU A 23 8.61 11.50 -25.54
CA LEU A 23 7.80 12.72 -25.53
C LEU A 23 8.65 14.00 -25.48
N ASP A 24 9.98 13.88 -25.65
CA ASP A 24 10.93 15.00 -25.59
C ASP A 24 10.83 15.82 -24.28
N VAL A 25 10.53 15.15 -23.16
CA VAL A 25 10.46 15.79 -21.84
C VAL A 25 11.87 16.13 -21.35
N GLU A 26 12.02 17.25 -20.65
CA GLU A 26 13.32 17.70 -20.14
C GLU A 26 13.96 16.65 -19.19
N PRO A 27 15.26 16.33 -19.34
CA PRO A 27 15.92 15.30 -18.53
C PRO A 27 15.78 15.49 -17.02
N ALA A 28 15.81 16.73 -16.53
CA ALA A 28 15.64 17.04 -15.11
C ALA A 28 14.25 16.62 -14.59
N VAL A 29 13.20 16.77 -15.39
CA VAL A 29 11.83 16.34 -15.06
C VAL A 29 11.75 14.82 -15.07
N ILE A 30 12.36 14.16 -16.06
CA ILE A 30 12.39 12.68 -16.15
C ILE A 30 13.06 12.08 -14.91
N ASP A 31 14.22 12.62 -14.52
CA ASP A 31 14.97 12.18 -13.34
C ASP A 31 14.17 12.39 -12.06
N HIS A 32 13.45 13.51 -11.95
CA HIS A 32 12.56 13.80 -10.82
C HIS A 32 11.41 12.79 -10.73
N VAL A 33 10.71 12.52 -11.83
CA VAL A 33 9.62 11.54 -11.89
C VAL A 33 10.11 10.14 -11.56
N CYS A 34 11.24 9.72 -12.14
CA CYS A 34 11.82 8.40 -11.88
C CYS A 34 12.17 8.17 -10.41
N ARG A 35 12.61 9.22 -9.71
CA ARG A 35 12.92 9.19 -8.27
C ARG A 35 11.65 9.03 -7.44
N ILE A 36 10.60 9.81 -7.73
CA ILE A 36 9.30 9.66 -7.05
C ILE A 36 8.78 8.23 -7.20
N ILE A 37 8.83 7.65 -8.41
CA ILE A 37 8.37 6.28 -8.68
C ILE A 37 9.15 5.25 -7.87
N ALA A 38 10.47 5.42 -7.73
CA ALA A 38 11.32 4.50 -6.97
C ALA A 38 11.01 4.51 -5.46
N ASP A 39 10.60 5.66 -4.92
CA ASP A 39 10.43 5.88 -3.48
C ASP A 39 8.96 5.80 -3.00
N ILE A 40 8.00 5.61 -3.90
CA ILE A 40 6.57 5.67 -3.56
C ILE A 40 6.10 4.51 -2.67
N SER A 41 6.69 3.33 -2.82
CA SER A 41 6.16 2.08 -2.26
C SER A 41 6.25 2.00 -0.74
N PHE A 42 5.23 1.41 -0.10
CA PHE A 42 5.29 1.05 1.32
C PHE A 42 6.25 -0.13 1.54
N LYS A 43 7.21 0.03 2.45
CA LYS A 43 8.31 -0.92 2.65
C LYS A 43 8.24 -1.74 3.95
N GLY A 44 7.19 -1.61 4.74
CA GLY A 44 7.04 -2.31 6.03
C GLY A 44 6.58 -1.37 7.13
N ALA A 45 6.05 -1.95 8.22
CA ALA A 45 5.59 -1.17 9.35
C ALA A 45 6.75 -0.37 9.97
N ASP A 46 7.90 -0.99 10.25
CA ASP A 46 8.99 -0.27 10.91
C ASP A 46 10.01 0.34 9.94
N VAL A 47 9.63 0.51 8.67
CA VAL A 47 10.50 1.08 7.63
C VAL A 47 10.02 2.48 7.24
N ALA A 48 10.82 3.48 7.57
CA ALA A 48 10.60 4.85 7.12
C ALA A 48 10.77 4.96 5.60
N THR A 49 9.81 5.61 4.95
CA THR A 49 9.81 5.88 3.49
C THR A 49 9.57 7.38 3.26
N PRO A 50 10.50 8.25 3.70
CA PRO A 50 10.32 9.68 3.61
C PRO A 50 10.29 10.12 2.15
N MET A 51 9.32 10.98 1.82
CA MET A 51 9.19 11.55 0.49
C MET A 51 9.57 13.03 0.52
N HIS A 52 10.60 13.39 -0.25
CA HIS A 52 11.31 14.65 -0.08
C HIS A 52 10.74 15.82 -0.90
N SER A 53 10.01 15.56 -1.97
CA SER A 53 9.37 16.60 -2.78
C SER A 53 7.87 16.70 -2.49
N LEU A 54 7.29 17.89 -2.70
CA LEU A 54 5.85 18.11 -2.53
C LEU A 54 5.06 17.26 -3.53
N GLU A 55 5.53 17.17 -4.77
CA GLU A 55 4.96 16.35 -5.83
C GLU A 55 4.97 14.88 -5.41
N GLY A 56 6.09 14.39 -4.90
CA GLY A 56 6.20 13.02 -4.42
C GLY A 56 5.26 12.73 -3.26
N GLN A 57 5.15 13.66 -2.30
CA GLN A 57 4.26 13.53 -1.14
C GLN A 57 2.79 13.43 -1.58
N VAL A 58 2.37 14.26 -2.53
CA VAL A 58 1.02 14.23 -3.10
C VAL A 58 0.75 12.92 -3.83
N VAL A 59 1.70 12.44 -4.65
CA VAL A 59 1.54 11.18 -5.39
C VAL A 59 1.52 9.98 -4.45
N GLN A 60 2.37 9.96 -3.42
CA GLN A 60 2.41 8.90 -2.41
C GLN A 60 1.12 8.88 -1.56
N ASP A 61 0.61 10.06 -1.18
CA ASP A 61 -0.67 10.17 -0.48
C ASP A 61 -1.81 9.62 -1.33
N ALA A 62 -1.84 9.94 -2.64
CA ALA A 62 -2.86 9.44 -3.55
C ALA A 62 -2.83 7.91 -3.69
N ASP A 63 -1.65 7.30 -3.85
CA ASP A 63 -1.47 5.84 -3.88
C ASP A 63 -1.93 5.18 -2.57
N ARG A 64 -1.54 5.75 -1.42
CA ARG A 64 -1.92 5.23 -0.10
C ARG A 64 -3.41 5.39 0.18
N LEU A 65 -4.02 6.47 -0.27
CA LEU A 65 -5.47 6.68 -0.13
C LEU A 65 -6.26 5.62 -0.91
N ASP A 66 -5.85 5.27 -2.13
CA ASP A 66 -6.51 4.22 -2.93
C ASP A 66 -6.36 2.82 -2.31
N ALA A 67 -5.33 2.61 -1.49
CA ALA A 67 -5.13 1.36 -0.77
C ALA A 67 -6.06 1.17 0.45
N ILE A 68 -6.81 2.18 0.88
CA ILE A 68 -7.66 2.14 2.09
C ILE A 68 -9.13 2.45 1.80
N GLY A 69 -10.00 2.16 2.78
CA GLY A 69 -11.45 2.32 2.66
C GLY A 69 -12.09 1.19 1.85
N ALA A 70 -13.30 1.42 1.33
CA ALA A 70 -14.07 0.40 0.62
C ALA A 70 -13.32 -0.22 -0.57
N ILE A 71 -12.66 0.61 -1.39
CA ILE A 71 -11.82 0.13 -2.51
C ILE A 71 -10.59 -0.62 -1.99
N GLY A 72 -9.98 -0.14 -0.91
CA GLY A 72 -8.87 -0.84 -0.24
C GLY A 72 -9.24 -2.25 0.20
N ILE A 73 -10.41 -2.42 0.85
CA ILE A 73 -10.96 -3.73 1.25
C ILE A 73 -11.12 -4.64 0.03
N ALA A 74 -11.80 -4.18 -1.01
CA ALA A 74 -12.03 -4.97 -2.22
C ALA A 74 -10.72 -5.40 -2.87
N ARG A 75 -9.75 -4.48 -2.99
CA ARG A 75 -8.42 -4.75 -3.55
C ARG A 75 -7.61 -5.73 -2.70
N ALA A 76 -7.71 -5.64 -1.37
CA ALA A 76 -7.01 -6.54 -0.46
C ALA A 76 -7.46 -7.99 -0.67
N PHE A 77 -8.77 -8.25 -0.68
CA PHE A 77 -9.31 -9.60 -0.90
C PHE A 77 -9.15 -10.09 -2.34
N ALA A 78 -9.30 -9.22 -3.34
CA ALA A 78 -9.05 -9.59 -4.74
C ALA A 78 -7.59 -10.03 -4.95
N TYR A 79 -6.62 -9.29 -4.39
CA TYR A 79 -5.21 -9.65 -4.46
C TYR A 79 -4.89 -10.90 -3.61
N GLY A 80 -5.47 -11.02 -2.42
CA GLY A 80 -5.35 -12.19 -1.56
C GLY A 80 -5.80 -13.46 -2.29
N GLY A 81 -6.97 -13.42 -2.94
CA GLY A 81 -7.48 -14.51 -3.77
C GLY A 81 -6.57 -14.83 -4.95
N HIS A 82 -6.08 -13.82 -5.69
CA HIS A 82 -5.10 -14.03 -6.77
C HIS A 82 -3.81 -14.70 -6.29
N LYS A 83 -3.39 -14.44 -5.05
CA LYS A 83 -2.22 -15.08 -4.41
C LYS A 83 -2.56 -16.37 -3.66
N ASN A 84 -3.79 -16.88 -3.73
CA ASN A 84 -4.26 -18.04 -2.98
C ASN A 84 -4.01 -17.95 -1.46
N ARG A 85 -4.09 -16.74 -0.89
CA ARG A 85 -3.96 -16.53 0.55
C ARG A 85 -5.27 -16.87 1.24
N LEU A 86 -5.17 -17.40 2.46
CA LEU A 86 -6.32 -17.53 3.33
C LEU A 86 -6.96 -16.15 3.56
N LEU A 87 -8.28 -16.16 3.76
CA LEU A 87 -9.01 -14.96 4.11
C LEU A 87 -8.59 -14.52 5.52
N TYR A 88 -8.71 -15.44 6.48
CA TYR A 88 -8.36 -15.29 7.89
C TYR A 88 -7.94 -16.65 8.47
N ASP A 89 -7.07 -16.63 9.47
CA ASP A 89 -6.70 -17.77 10.29
C ASP A 89 -6.51 -17.28 11.74
N PRO A 90 -7.32 -17.74 12.71
CA PRO A 90 -7.25 -17.29 14.09
C PRO A 90 -5.95 -17.68 14.80
N ASP A 91 -5.25 -18.70 14.34
CA ASP A 91 -3.98 -19.14 14.91
C ASP A 91 -2.78 -18.33 14.38
N THR A 92 -3.00 -17.49 13.36
CA THR A 92 -1.94 -16.66 12.75
C THR A 92 -2.10 -15.19 13.13
N SER A 93 -1.29 -14.71 14.09
CA SER A 93 -1.28 -13.30 14.49
C SER A 93 -0.65 -12.38 13.42
N PRO A 94 -1.07 -11.09 13.32
CA PRO A 94 -0.39 -10.12 12.46
C PRO A 94 1.04 -9.81 12.92
N GLU A 95 1.94 -9.55 11.98
CA GLU A 95 3.36 -9.25 12.28
C GLU A 95 3.77 -7.83 11.88
N ALA A 96 4.50 -7.14 12.76
CA ALA A 96 5.16 -5.89 12.41
C ALA A 96 6.44 -6.18 11.61
N HIS A 97 6.32 -6.16 10.28
CA HIS A 97 7.47 -6.41 9.40
C HIS A 97 8.53 -5.30 9.55
N THR A 98 9.74 -5.70 9.95
CA THR A 98 10.89 -4.80 10.18
C THR A 98 11.75 -4.57 8.94
N SER A 99 11.48 -5.28 7.84
CA SER A 99 12.17 -5.11 6.56
C SER A 99 11.21 -5.26 5.38
N PHE A 100 11.61 -4.72 4.23
CA PHE A 100 10.81 -4.85 3.02
C PHE A 100 10.71 -6.28 2.51
N ASP A 101 11.80 -7.05 2.60
CA ASP A 101 11.80 -8.45 2.17
C ASP A 101 10.87 -9.32 3.03
N ALA A 102 10.83 -9.09 4.35
CA ALA A 102 9.89 -9.77 5.24
C ALA A 102 8.44 -9.46 4.84
N TYR A 103 8.12 -8.18 4.65
CA TYR A 103 6.79 -7.74 4.23
C TYR A 103 6.39 -8.27 2.85
N LYS A 104 7.30 -8.25 1.87
CA LYS A 104 7.05 -8.65 0.48
C LYS A 104 6.77 -10.16 0.36
N ASN A 105 7.47 -10.97 1.14
CA ASN A 105 7.38 -12.43 1.08
C ASN A 105 6.35 -13.03 2.05
N SER A 106 5.71 -12.21 2.91
CA SER A 106 4.66 -12.64 3.82
C SER A 106 3.57 -13.45 3.10
N GLN A 107 3.21 -14.58 3.68
CA GLN A 107 2.08 -15.41 3.26
C GLN A 107 0.91 -15.33 4.26
N ALA A 108 0.93 -14.32 5.13
CA ALA A 108 -0.11 -14.13 6.13
C ALA A 108 -1.51 -14.01 5.48
N PRO A 109 -2.57 -14.42 6.20
CA PRO A 109 -3.93 -14.25 5.76
C PRO A 109 -4.24 -12.81 5.37
N THR A 110 -5.24 -12.62 4.52
CA THR A 110 -5.60 -11.29 4.00
C THR A 110 -6.02 -10.34 5.11
N ILE A 111 -6.71 -10.82 6.15
CA ILE A 111 -7.08 -10.02 7.32
C ILE A 111 -5.84 -9.46 8.05
N ASN A 112 -4.74 -10.22 8.17
CA ASN A 112 -3.53 -9.73 8.80
C ASN A 112 -2.98 -8.50 8.05
N HIS A 113 -3.09 -8.47 6.72
CA HIS A 113 -2.65 -7.33 5.91
C HIS A 113 -3.27 -5.99 6.32
N PHE A 114 -4.49 -6.00 6.89
CA PHE A 114 -5.12 -4.80 7.43
C PHE A 114 -4.28 -4.21 8.57
N TYR A 115 -3.86 -5.05 9.50
CA TYR A 115 -3.06 -4.66 10.67
C TYR A 115 -1.59 -4.42 10.32
N GLU A 116 -1.02 -5.24 9.44
CA GLU A 116 0.38 -5.15 9.02
C GLU A 116 0.67 -3.92 8.15
N LYS A 117 -0.37 -3.36 7.50
CA LYS A 117 -0.23 -2.20 6.61
C LYS A 117 -1.41 -1.26 6.61
N LEU A 118 -2.61 -1.71 6.20
CA LEU A 118 -3.66 -0.78 5.74
C LEU A 118 -4.09 0.21 6.83
N LEU A 119 -4.25 -0.26 8.07
CA LEU A 119 -4.60 0.54 9.23
C LEU A 119 -3.46 1.49 9.67
N LEU A 120 -2.22 1.25 9.23
CA LEU A 120 -1.08 2.11 9.52
C LEU A 120 -0.99 3.31 8.55
N LEU A 121 -1.67 3.25 7.40
CA LEU A 121 -1.49 4.24 6.33
C LEU A 121 -2.04 5.61 6.68
N LYS A 122 -3.13 5.70 7.45
CA LYS A 122 -3.72 6.98 7.89
C LYS A 122 -2.69 7.87 8.58
N ASP A 123 -1.87 7.30 9.46
CA ASP A 123 -0.89 8.06 10.24
C ASP A 123 0.37 8.40 9.45
N ARG A 124 0.57 7.73 8.31
CA ARG A 124 1.68 7.92 7.37
C ARG A 124 1.33 8.82 6.19
N MET A 125 0.19 9.51 6.21
CA MET A 125 -0.13 10.52 5.22
C MET A 125 0.79 11.74 5.40
N ASN A 126 1.29 12.26 4.29
CA ASN A 126 2.20 13.39 4.24
C ASN A 126 1.45 14.72 4.43
N THR A 127 0.33 14.89 3.73
CA THR A 127 -0.41 16.16 3.69
C THR A 127 -1.60 16.18 4.68
N PRO A 128 -1.96 17.37 5.22
CA PRO A 128 -3.14 17.51 6.07
C PRO A 128 -4.45 17.08 5.38
N THR A 129 -4.57 17.36 4.08
CA THR A 129 -5.73 16.97 3.28
C THR A 129 -5.84 15.45 3.17
N ALA A 130 -4.73 14.75 2.87
CA ALA A 130 -4.74 13.30 2.79
C ALA A 130 -5.06 12.65 4.14
N ARG A 131 -4.53 13.17 5.25
CA ARG A 131 -4.83 12.69 6.60
C ARG A 131 -6.34 12.75 6.90
N ARG A 132 -6.97 13.90 6.63
CA ARG A 132 -8.43 14.06 6.80
C ARG A 132 -9.24 13.11 5.92
N LEU A 133 -8.84 12.88 4.67
CA LEU A 133 -9.52 11.90 3.81
C LEU A 133 -9.33 10.48 4.32
N ALA A 134 -8.13 10.16 4.81
CA ALA A 134 -7.77 8.85 5.32
C ALA A 134 -8.55 8.48 6.60
N GLU A 135 -8.91 9.44 7.45
CA GLU A 135 -9.71 9.19 8.66
C GLU A 135 -11.03 8.47 8.35
N SER A 136 -11.82 8.99 7.40
CA SER A 136 -13.09 8.38 7.02
C SER A 136 -12.92 6.99 6.41
N ARG A 137 -11.87 6.78 5.61
CA ARG A 137 -11.54 5.50 4.98
C ARG A 137 -11.05 4.47 5.99
N HIS A 138 -10.26 4.91 6.97
CA HIS A 138 -9.78 4.11 8.08
C HIS A 138 -10.94 3.63 8.95
N ALA A 139 -11.82 4.54 9.38
CA ALA A 139 -12.98 4.20 10.19
C ALA A 139 -13.89 3.17 9.51
N PHE A 140 -14.06 3.27 8.18
CA PHE A 140 -14.81 2.27 7.42
C PHE A 140 -14.16 0.88 7.44
N MET A 141 -12.82 0.80 7.39
CA MET A 141 -12.12 -0.49 7.50
C MET A 141 -12.23 -1.09 8.90
N GLU A 142 -12.15 -0.27 9.95
CA GLU A 142 -12.37 -0.74 11.33
C GLU A 142 -13.78 -1.30 11.51
N LEU A 143 -14.80 -0.60 10.97
CA LEU A 143 -16.18 -1.08 10.98
C LEU A 143 -16.33 -2.41 10.22
N TYR A 144 -15.71 -2.52 9.04
CA TYR A 144 -15.70 -3.76 8.27
C TYR A 144 -15.07 -4.92 9.07
N LEU A 145 -13.91 -4.69 9.70
CA LEU A 145 -13.23 -5.71 10.50
C LEU A 145 -14.05 -6.12 11.71
N GLN A 146 -14.67 -5.17 12.41
CA GLN A 146 -15.56 -5.45 13.53
C GLN A 146 -16.70 -6.38 13.10
N GLN A 147 -17.38 -6.04 12.00
CA GLN A 147 -18.47 -6.86 11.46
C GLN A 147 -17.96 -8.24 11.02
N PHE A 148 -16.82 -8.28 10.34
CA PHE A 148 -16.19 -9.52 9.90
C PHE A 148 -15.92 -10.48 11.07
N PHE A 149 -15.35 -9.99 12.18
CA PHE A 149 -15.08 -10.84 13.34
C PHE A 149 -16.35 -11.24 14.09
N ALA A 150 -17.35 -10.36 14.18
CA ALA A 150 -18.64 -10.72 14.78
C ALA A 150 -19.32 -11.86 13.99
N GLU A 151 -19.33 -11.78 12.66
CA GLU A 151 -19.86 -12.85 11.79
C GLU A 151 -19.05 -14.14 11.91
N TRP A 152 -17.72 -14.04 11.93
CA TRP A 152 -16.83 -15.19 12.04
C TRP A 152 -17.02 -15.95 13.37
N ASN A 153 -17.22 -15.21 14.47
CA ASN A 153 -17.39 -15.78 15.81
C ASN A 153 -18.86 -16.15 16.12
N GLY A 154 -19.81 -15.86 15.23
CA GLY A 154 -21.23 -16.13 15.45
C GLY A 154 -21.91 -15.18 16.46
N GLU A 155 -21.43 -13.95 16.55
CA GLU A 155 -21.91 -12.90 17.47
C GLU A 155 -22.85 -11.88 16.78
N ALA A 156 -23.07 -12.01 15.47
CA ALA A 156 -23.85 -11.12 14.62
C ALA A 156 -25.33 -11.51 14.45
#